data_AF-A0A1E1KLV6-F1
#
_entry.id   AF-A0A1E1KLV6-F1
#
_cell.length_a   1.000
_cell.length_b   1.000
_cell.length_c   1.000
_cell.angle_alpha   90.00
_cell.angle_beta   90.00
_cell.angle_gamma   90.00
#
_symmetry.space_group_name_H-M   'P 1'
#
loop_
_entity.id
_entity.type
_entity.pdbx_description
1 polymer ?
#
loop_
_entity_poly.entity_id
_entity_poly.type
_entity_poly.pdbx_seq_one_letter_code
_entity_poly.pdbx_strand_id
1 'polypeptide(L)'
;MLHDKEPSSTTPRQEAYRTQAFSDNVFSPGHQITHIHLGNVIHQAGKLSSREADCYIMQIVSGLAYLHSIDITHRDISPRNLLLTSNGALEIANFNSSEQVKYASKCMSSKRCGTMAYIAPEVFAEKTFDGKAVDMWAAGIVYMEMRGGKTLWEMAAEGADEDYDG
;
A
#
# COMPACT_ATOMS: atom_id res chain seq x y z
N MET A 1 -25.53 -31.36 -12.92
CA MET A 1 -24.36 -30.59 -13.38
C MET A 1 -23.63 -30.17 -12.12
N LEU A 2 -22.53 -30.87 -11.81
CA LEU A 2 -21.69 -30.57 -10.66
C LEU A 2 -20.95 -29.27 -10.98
N HIS A 3 -21.23 -28.21 -10.21
CA HIS A 3 -20.32 -27.07 -10.17
C HIS A 3 -19.15 -27.47 -9.29
N ASP A 4 -18.05 -27.86 -9.93
CA ASP A 4 -16.76 -27.98 -9.28
C ASP A 4 -16.41 -26.59 -8.71
N LYS A 5 -16.47 -26.47 -7.37
CA LYS A 5 -15.83 -25.37 -6.66
C LYS A 5 -14.33 -25.55 -6.86
N GLU A 6 -13.70 -24.65 -7.60
CA GLU A 6 -12.24 -24.55 -7.60
C GLU A 6 -11.74 -24.42 -6.14
N PRO A 7 -10.69 -25.15 -5.75
CA PRO A 7 -10.15 -25.06 -4.40
C PRO A 7 -9.55 -23.67 -4.19
N SER A 8 -9.96 -23.00 -3.10
CA SER A 8 -9.41 -21.70 -2.72
C SER A 8 -7.91 -21.82 -2.50
N SER A 9 -7.12 -21.15 -3.34
CA SER A 9 -5.66 -21.11 -3.28
C SER A 9 -5.13 -20.21 -2.16
N THR A 10 -5.81 -20.19 -1.00
CA THR A 10 -5.38 -19.42 0.16
C THR A 10 -4.12 -20.07 0.73
N THR A 11 -3.04 -19.31 0.90
CA THR A 11 -1.85 -19.87 1.53
C THR A 11 -2.13 -20.14 3.02
N PRO A 12 -1.59 -21.22 3.63
CA PRO A 12 -1.82 -21.53 5.05
C PRO A 12 -1.50 -20.37 6.00
N ARG A 13 -0.56 -19.51 5.61
CA ARG A 13 -0.14 -18.33 6.37
C ARG A 13 -1.20 -17.21 6.34
N GLN A 14 -1.90 -17.04 5.22
CA GLN A 14 -3.00 -16.07 5.11
C GLN A 14 -4.24 -16.51 5.86
N GLU A 15 -4.54 -17.81 5.89
CA GLU A 15 -5.59 -18.35 6.76
C GLU A 15 -5.27 -18.14 8.25
N ALA A 16 -3.98 -18.25 8.63
CA ALA A 16 -3.54 -17.93 9.98
C ALA A 16 -3.77 -16.45 10.33
N TYR A 17 -3.39 -15.51 9.46
CA TYR A 17 -3.65 -14.09 9.67
C TYR A 17 -5.14 -13.76 9.75
N ARG A 18 -5.97 -14.42 8.95
CA ARG A 18 -7.42 -14.27 8.97
C ARG A 18 -8.02 -14.77 10.28
N THR A 19 -7.63 -15.96 10.71
CA THR A 19 -8.10 -16.58 11.96
C THR A 19 -7.69 -15.74 13.17
N GLN A 20 -6.47 -15.20 13.16
CA GLN A 20 -5.97 -14.32 14.22
C GLN A 20 -6.69 -12.95 14.22
N ALA A 21 -6.94 -12.35 13.05
CA ALA A 21 -7.69 -11.08 12.98
C ALA A 21 -9.13 -11.21 13.54
N PHE A 22 -9.75 -12.38 13.42
CA PHE A 22 -11.00 -12.69 14.11
C PHE A 22 -10.83 -12.85 15.62
N SER A 23 -9.77 -13.51 16.09
CA SER A 23 -9.53 -13.67 17.53
C SER A 23 -9.20 -12.36 18.23
N ASP A 24 -8.57 -11.42 17.53
CA ASP A 24 -8.18 -10.11 18.05
C ASP A 24 -9.33 -9.09 18.06
N ASN A 25 -10.58 -9.52 17.77
CA ASN A 25 -11.78 -8.67 17.69
C ASN A 25 -11.65 -7.45 16.75
N VAL A 26 -10.72 -7.50 15.79
CA VAL A 26 -10.56 -6.43 14.79
C VAL A 26 -11.78 -6.36 13.86
N PHE A 27 -12.55 -7.46 13.76
CA PHE A 27 -13.77 -7.55 12.97
C PHE A 27 -14.90 -8.29 13.70
N SER A 28 -16.15 -7.86 13.47
CA SER A 28 -17.33 -8.48 14.08
C SER A 28 -17.60 -9.89 13.56
N PRO A 29 -18.00 -10.85 14.42
CA PRO A 29 -18.38 -12.19 13.99
C PRO A 29 -19.55 -12.12 12.98
N GLY A 30 -19.35 -12.67 11.78
CA GLY A 30 -20.35 -12.70 10.70
C GLY A 30 -19.99 -11.92 9.44
N HIS A 31 -18.94 -11.09 9.46
CA HIS A 31 -18.39 -10.52 8.22
C HIS A 31 -17.50 -11.53 7.51
N GLN A 32 -17.79 -11.80 6.23
CA GLN A 32 -16.88 -12.55 5.38
C GLN A 32 -15.68 -11.64 5.07
N ILE A 33 -14.55 -11.84 5.76
CA ILE A 33 -13.30 -11.10 5.48
C ILE A 33 -12.87 -11.41 4.04
N THR A 34 -13.20 -10.56 3.09
CA THR A 34 -12.76 -10.73 1.70
C THR A 34 -11.31 -10.28 1.54
N HIS A 35 -10.89 -9.31 2.36
CA HIS A 35 -9.58 -8.67 2.25
C HIS A 35 -8.94 -8.40 3.61
N ILE A 36 -7.60 -8.47 3.68
CA ILE A 36 -6.79 -8.14 4.85
C ILE A 36 -5.87 -6.98 4.47
N HIS A 37 -5.71 -5.98 5.35
CA HIS A 37 -4.74 -4.91 5.13
C HIS A 37 -3.31 -5.43 5.21
N LEU A 38 -2.46 -5.07 4.25
CA LEU A 38 -1.05 -5.45 4.23
C LEU A 38 -0.33 -5.02 5.52
N GLY A 39 -0.68 -3.85 6.09
CA GLY A 39 -0.12 -3.38 7.36
C GLY A 39 -0.31 -4.34 8.52
N ASN A 40 -1.47 -5.00 8.61
CA ASN A 40 -1.73 -5.99 9.65
C ASN A 40 -0.84 -7.23 9.48
N VAL A 41 -0.62 -7.63 8.24
CA VAL A 41 0.26 -8.77 7.90
C VAL A 41 1.71 -8.47 8.28
N ILE A 42 2.21 -7.27 7.99
CA ILE A 42 3.55 -6.84 8.38
C ILE A 42 3.66 -6.85 9.91
N HIS A 43 2.73 -6.19 10.61
CA HIS A 43 2.74 -6.10 12.07
C HIS A 43 2.74 -7.47 12.75
N GLN A 44 1.87 -8.38 12.31
CA GLN A 44 1.77 -9.73 12.89
C GLN A 44 2.99 -10.60 12.55
N ALA A 45 3.57 -10.45 11.36
CA ALA A 45 4.75 -11.20 10.95
C ALA A 45 6.04 -10.68 11.60
N GLY A 46 6.03 -9.48 12.17
CA GLY A 46 7.22 -8.70 12.42
C GLY A 46 7.78 -8.15 11.12
N LYS A 47 8.15 -9.01 10.14
CA LYS A 47 8.55 -8.63 8.78
C LYS A 47 8.19 -9.73 7.77
N LEU A 48 8.11 -9.38 6.50
CA LEU A 48 7.88 -10.36 5.42
C LEU A 48 9.18 -11.00 4.94
N SER A 49 9.09 -12.21 4.40
CA SER A 49 10.22 -12.81 3.68
C SER A 49 10.53 -12.01 2.41
N SER A 50 11.76 -12.13 1.88
CA SER A 50 12.14 -11.44 0.63
C SER A 50 11.18 -11.78 -0.49
N ARG A 51 10.87 -13.06 -0.65
CA ARG A 51 9.96 -13.55 -1.69
C ARG A 51 8.54 -12.96 -1.57
N GLU A 52 8.00 -12.84 -0.36
CA GLU A 52 6.69 -12.23 -0.15
C GLU A 52 6.72 -10.73 -0.45
N ALA A 53 7.71 -10.00 0.07
CA ALA A 53 7.87 -8.57 -0.19
C ALA A 53 8.08 -8.26 -1.67
N ASP A 54 8.92 -9.05 -2.36
CA ASP A 54 9.19 -8.94 -3.81
C ASP A 54 7.90 -9.19 -4.61
N CYS A 55 7.11 -10.20 -4.21
CA CYS A 55 5.83 -10.49 -4.84
C CYS A 55 4.84 -9.32 -4.70
N TYR A 56 4.73 -8.74 -3.50
CA TYR A 56 3.80 -7.63 -3.26
C TYR A 56 4.25 -6.33 -3.90
N ILE A 57 5.54 -5.99 -3.90
CA ILE A 57 6.01 -4.77 -4.58
C ILE A 57 5.81 -4.84 -6.09
N MET A 58 6.00 -6.01 -6.71
CA MET A 58 5.67 -6.20 -8.13
C MET A 58 4.19 -5.92 -8.41
N GLN A 59 3.29 -6.38 -7.55
CA GLN A 59 1.85 -6.15 -7.70
C GLN A 59 1.48 -4.67 -7.47
N ILE A 60 2.07 -4.01 -6.47
CA ILE A 60 1.89 -2.58 -6.22
C ILE A 60 2.32 -1.76 -7.44
N VAL A 61 3.54 -2.01 -7.94
CA VAL A 61 4.09 -1.30 -9.09
C VAL A 61 3.28 -1.58 -10.35
N SER A 62 2.81 -2.81 -10.55
CA SER A 62 1.93 -3.15 -11.67
C SER A 62 0.59 -2.40 -11.60
N GLY A 63 -0.01 -2.30 -10.40
CA GLY A 63 -1.25 -1.54 -10.19
C GLY A 63 -1.05 -0.03 -10.42
N LEU A 64 0.05 0.53 -9.92
CA LEU A 64 0.43 1.93 -10.16
C LEU A 64 0.68 2.20 -11.64
N ALA A 65 1.39 1.31 -12.34
CA ALA A 65 1.61 1.45 -13.78
C ALA A 65 0.29 1.51 -14.56
N TYR A 66 -0.70 0.70 -14.18
CA TYR A 66 -2.05 0.80 -14.75
C TYR A 66 -2.70 2.16 -14.47
N LEU A 67 -2.74 2.60 -13.20
CA LEU A 67 -3.33 3.90 -12.83
C LEU A 67 -2.66 5.06 -13.57
N HIS A 68 -1.33 5.06 -13.62
CA HIS A 68 -0.53 6.08 -14.27
C HIS A 68 -0.73 6.10 -15.80
N SER A 69 -1.05 4.96 -16.41
CA SER A 69 -1.37 4.87 -17.85
C SER A 69 -2.69 5.53 -18.23
N ILE A 70 -3.61 5.67 -17.28
CA ILE A 70 -4.89 6.37 -17.42
C ILE A 70 -4.90 7.73 -16.73
N ASP A 71 -3.70 8.27 -16.46
CA ASP A 71 -3.43 9.57 -15.83
C ASP A 71 -4.06 9.76 -14.45
N ILE A 72 -4.21 8.66 -13.70
CA ILE A 72 -4.63 8.68 -12.30
C ILE A 72 -3.40 8.50 -11.41
N THR A 73 -3.25 9.38 -10.43
CA THR A 73 -2.29 9.27 -9.33
C THR A 73 -3.04 8.90 -8.06
N HIS A 74 -2.52 7.96 -7.26
CA HIS A 74 -3.20 7.49 -6.05
C HIS A 74 -3.02 8.47 -4.88
N ARG A 75 -1.79 8.92 -4.66
CA ARG A 75 -1.30 9.90 -3.65
C ARG A 75 -1.52 9.54 -2.19
N ASP A 76 -1.77 8.27 -1.92
CA ASP A 76 -1.92 7.73 -0.56
C ASP A 76 -1.60 6.24 -0.53
N ILE A 77 -0.53 5.83 -1.21
CA ILE A 77 -0.04 4.46 -1.16
C ILE A 77 0.54 4.23 0.24
N SER A 78 -0.03 3.28 0.98
CA SER A 78 0.40 2.90 2.33
C SER A 78 -0.08 1.48 2.65
N PRO A 79 0.48 0.77 3.64
CA PRO A 79 0.05 -0.58 4.00
C PRO A 79 -1.41 -0.67 4.45
N ARG A 80 -2.03 0.46 4.83
CA ARG A 80 -3.47 0.58 5.13
C ARG A 80 -4.32 0.52 3.87
N ASN A 81 -3.85 1.08 2.75
CA ASN A 81 -4.60 1.17 1.50
C ASN A 81 -4.25 0.04 0.51
N LEU A 82 -3.47 -0.94 0.95
CA LEU A 82 -3.11 -2.14 0.18
C LEU A 82 -3.79 -3.35 0.80
N LEU A 83 -4.66 -3.98 0.02
CA LEU A 83 -5.52 -5.06 0.46
C LEU A 83 -5.07 -6.38 -0.13
N LEU A 84 -4.99 -7.42 0.69
CA LEU A 84 -4.73 -8.78 0.27
C LEU A 84 -6.05 -9.54 0.18
N THR A 85 -6.37 -10.04 -1.00
CA THR A 85 -7.51 -10.91 -1.25
C THR A 85 -7.28 -12.29 -0.62
N SER A 86 -8.33 -13.12 -0.57
CA SER A 86 -8.19 -14.52 -0.12
C SER A 86 -7.32 -15.40 -1.04
N ASN A 87 -7.12 -15.04 -2.30
CA ASN A 87 -6.21 -15.77 -3.19
C ASN A 87 -4.76 -15.25 -3.12
N GLY A 88 -4.49 -14.29 -2.24
CA GLY A 88 -3.16 -13.72 -2.02
C GLY A 88 -2.73 -12.68 -3.05
N ALA A 89 -3.64 -12.24 -3.90
CA ALA A 89 -3.43 -11.07 -4.75
C ALA A 89 -3.51 -9.78 -3.92
N LEU A 90 -2.79 -8.76 -4.37
CA LEU A 90 -2.79 -7.42 -3.78
C LEU A 90 -3.62 -6.47 -4.66
N GLU A 91 -4.50 -5.73 -4.00
CA GLU A 91 -5.33 -4.69 -4.61
C GLU A 91 -5.04 -3.33 -3.97
N ILE A 92 -4.96 -2.29 -4.82
CA ILE A 92 -4.85 -0.90 -4.38
C ILE A 92 -6.27 -0.39 -4.10
N ALA A 93 -6.50 0.13 -2.89
CA ALA A 93 -7.81 0.58 -2.43
C ALA A 93 -7.77 2.03 -1.94
N ASN A 94 -8.96 2.60 -1.71
CA ASN A 94 -9.17 3.94 -1.13
C ASN A 94 -8.64 5.11 -1.98
N PHE A 95 -9.35 5.39 -3.08
CA PHE A 95 -9.03 6.45 -4.05
C PHE A 95 -9.49 7.86 -3.61
N ASN A 96 -9.81 8.08 -2.34
CA ASN A 96 -10.32 9.38 -1.84
C ASN A 96 -9.31 10.52 -2.02
N SER A 97 -8.02 10.19 -2.01
CA SER A 97 -6.92 11.12 -2.26
C SER A 97 -6.47 11.12 -3.71
N SER A 98 -7.07 10.35 -4.61
CA SER A 98 -6.58 10.24 -5.99
C SER A 98 -6.89 11.48 -6.83
N GLU A 99 -6.11 11.67 -7.88
CA GLU A 99 -6.28 12.79 -8.81
C GLU A 99 -6.04 12.34 -10.24
N GLN A 100 -6.91 12.78 -11.14
CA GLN A 100 -6.73 12.60 -12.57
C GLN A 100 -6.07 13.86 -13.16
N VAL A 101 -4.81 13.75 -13.56
CA VAL A 101 -4.05 14.90 -14.09
C VAL A 101 -4.07 14.88 -15.60
N LYS A 102 -4.90 15.73 -16.22
CA LYS A 102 -5.04 15.77 -17.68
C LYS A 102 -3.75 16.25 -18.36
N TYR A 103 -3.41 15.63 -19.49
CA TYR A 103 -2.24 15.89 -20.34
C TYR A 103 -1.95 17.36 -20.72
N ALA A 104 -2.94 18.26 -20.60
CA ALA A 104 -2.82 19.67 -20.99
C ALA A 104 -1.97 20.51 -20.01
N SER A 105 -1.74 20.02 -18.79
CA SER A 105 -0.84 20.59 -17.80
C SER A 105 0.26 19.56 -17.55
N LYS A 106 1.54 19.98 -17.54
CA LYS A 106 2.65 19.16 -16.97
C LYS A 106 2.08 18.42 -15.75
N CYS A 107 2.23 17.10 -15.66
CA CYS A 107 1.54 16.19 -14.72
C CYS A 107 1.80 16.51 -13.23
N MET A 108 1.42 17.71 -12.80
CA MET A 108 1.85 18.34 -11.58
C MET A 108 0.62 18.59 -10.71
N SER A 109 0.67 18.13 -9.47
CA SER A 109 -0.35 18.39 -8.45
C SER A 109 0.14 19.47 -7.50
N SER A 110 -0.79 20.23 -6.91
CA SER A 110 -0.50 21.23 -5.87
C SER A 110 -1.15 20.90 -4.52
N LYS A 111 -1.86 19.76 -4.42
CA LYS A 111 -2.61 19.38 -3.22
C LYS A 111 -1.79 18.43 -2.36
N ARG A 112 -1.46 18.87 -1.14
CA ARG A 112 -0.78 18.06 -0.14
C ARG A 112 -1.78 17.10 0.53
N CYS A 113 -1.58 15.81 0.37
CA CYS A 113 -2.36 14.74 0.98
C CYS A 113 -1.53 13.46 1.06
N GLY A 114 -2.02 12.48 1.82
CA GLY A 114 -1.38 11.18 2.01
C GLY A 114 -1.12 10.87 3.48
N THR A 115 -0.71 9.65 3.74
CA THR A 115 -0.30 9.19 5.06
C THR A 115 1.14 9.64 5.34
N MET A 116 1.36 10.41 6.41
CA MET A 116 2.58 11.21 6.66
C MET A 116 3.91 10.49 6.40
N ALA A 117 4.07 9.28 6.92
CA ALA A 117 5.29 8.48 6.77
C ALA A 117 5.62 8.08 5.31
N TYR A 118 4.65 8.13 4.39
CA TYR A 118 4.81 7.71 3.00
C TYR A 118 4.78 8.89 2.02
N ILE A 119 4.63 10.12 2.52
CA ILE A 119 4.65 11.31 1.68
C ILE A 119 6.09 11.57 1.22
N ALA A 120 6.25 11.85 -0.08
CA ALA A 120 7.54 12.18 -0.66
C ALA A 120 7.99 13.61 -0.24
N PRO A 121 9.29 13.84 -0.03
CA PRO A 121 9.80 15.12 0.50
C PRO A 121 9.43 16.33 -0.37
N GLU A 122 9.39 16.17 -1.70
CA GLU A 122 9.02 17.23 -2.64
C GLU A 122 7.59 17.76 -2.44
N VAL A 123 6.69 16.96 -1.85
CA VAL A 123 5.32 17.40 -1.52
C VAL A 123 5.33 18.51 -0.46
N PHE A 124 6.31 18.51 0.43
CA PHE A 124 6.48 19.52 1.46
C PHE A 124 7.27 20.73 0.94
N ALA A 125 8.30 20.49 0.14
CA ALA A 125 9.22 21.51 -0.34
C ALA A 125 8.67 22.35 -1.51
N GLU A 126 7.91 21.73 -2.42
CA GLU A 126 7.51 22.36 -3.68
C GLU A 126 6.08 22.92 -3.65
N LYS A 127 5.79 23.85 -4.56
CA LYS A 127 4.42 24.35 -4.81
C LYS A 127 3.60 23.38 -5.66
N THR A 128 4.29 22.66 -6.54
CA THR A 128 3.70 21.69 -7.47
C THR A 128 4.68 20.55 -7.68
N PHE A 129 4.22 19.31 -7.74
CA PHE A 129 5.07 18.11 -7.82
C PHE A 129 4.46 17.04 -8.75
N ASP A 130 5.27 16.10 -9.24
CA ASP A 130 4.81 14.99 -10.08
C ASP A 130 4.13 13.91 -9.23
N GLY A 131 2.81 13.80 -9.34
CA GLY A 131 2.05 12.83 -8.56
C GLY A 131 2.39 11.36 -8.88
N LYS A 132 2.90 11.06 -10.08
CA LYS A 132 3.34 9.71 -10.45
C LYS A 132 4.64 9.35 -9.71
N ALA A 133 5.57 10.31 -9.58
CA ALA A 133 6.79 10.14 -8.80
C ALA A 133 6.50 9.95 -7.30
N VAL A 134 5.56 10.73 -6.76
CA VAL A 134 5.12 10.61 -5.35
C VAL A 134 4.56 9.22 -5.04
N ASP A 135 3.75 8.65 -5.94
CA ASP A 135 3.25 7.27 -5.78
C ASP A 135 4.39 6.23 -5.72
N MET A 136 5.43 6.41 -6.56
CA MET A 136 6.58 5.51 -6.62
C MET A 136 7.47 5.61 -5.38
N TRP A 137 7.65 6.81 -4.83
CA TRP A 137 8.28 7.00 -3.53
C TRP A 137 7.57 6.19 -2.45
N ALA A 138 6.26 6.41 -2.31
CA ALA A 138 5.44 5.74 -1.32
C ALA A 138 5.49 4.20 -1.45
N ALA A 139 5.47 3.66 -2.67
CA ALA A 139 5.66 2.24 -2.92
C ALA A 139 7.03 1.72 -2.42
N GLY A 140 8.09 2.49 -2.60
CA GLY A 140 9.42 2.20 -2.05
C GLY A 140 9.43 2.13 -0.52
N ILE A 141 8.78 3.09 0.15
CA ILE A 141 8.66 3.10 1.61
C ILE A 141 7.89 1.88 2.12
N VAL A 142 6.78 1.52 1.46
CA VAL A 142 6.03 0.30 1.77
C VAL A 142 6.92 -0.95 1.62
N TYR A 143 7.74 -1.04 0.58
CA TYR A 143 8.65 -2.17 0.40
C TYR A 143 9.68 -2.26 1.53
N MET A 144 10.26 -1.13 1.93
CA MET A 144 11.19 -1.09 3.05
C MET A 144 10.53 -1.50 4.36
N GLU A 145 9.28 -1.07 4.61
CA GLU A 145 8.51 -1.49 5.77
C GLU A 145 8.18 -2.99 5.74
N MET A 146 7.83 -3.56 4.58
CA MET A 146 7.64 -5.01 4.45
C MET A 146 8.92 -5.78 4.81
N ARG A 147 10.09 -5.28 4.43
CA ARG A 147 11.39 -5.94 4.62
C ARG A 147 11.96 -5.73 6.03
N GLY A 148 11.75 -4.55 6.59
CA GLY A 148 12.28 -4.11 7.88
C GLY A 148 11.35 -4.40 9.05
N GLY A 149 10.04 -4.46 8.81
CA GLY A 149 9.04 -4.78 9.81
C GLY A 149 8.57 -3.63 10.70
N LYS A 150 9.02 -2.43 10.38
CA LYS A 150 8.69 -1.19 11.07
C LYS A 150 8.59 -0.07 10.07
N THR A 151 7.76 0.92 10.36
CA THR A 151 7.75 2.19 9.63
C THR A 151 9.13 2.83 9.74
N LEU A 152 9.63 3.39 8.63
CA LEU A 152 10.98 3.94 8.57
C LEU A 152 11.14 5.23 9.38
N TRP A 153 10.15 6.12 9.32
CA TRP A 153 10.11 7.42 9.98
C TRP A 153 8.66 7.85 10.18
N GLU A 154 8.43 8.82 11.06
CA GLU A 154 7.10 9.44 11.20
C GLU A 154 6.78 10.40 10.05
N MET A 155 7.81 11.09 9.52
CA MET A 155 7.70 12.02 8.39
C MET A 155 9.03 12.17 7.64
N ALA A 156 8.99 12.08 6.30
CA ALA A 156 10.15 12.35 5.43
C ALA A 156 10.32 13.87 5.22
N ALA A 157 10.77 14.58 6.25
CA ALA A 157 11.07 16.00 6.16
C ALA A 157 12.31 16.34 6.99
N GLU A 158 13.19 17.19 6.45
CA GLU A 158 14.39 17.66 7.14
C GLU A 158 14.05 18.23 8.53
N GLY A 159 14.73 17.71 9.55
CA GLY A 159 14.57 18.15 10.94
C GLY A 159 13.32 17.64 11.67
N ALA A 160 12.51 16.77 11.04
CA ALA A 160 11.35 16.15 11.67
C ALA A 160 11.65 14.77 12.28
N ASP A 161 12.66 14.07 11.78
CA ASP A 161 13.06 12.75 12.25
C ASP A 161 14.59 12.60 12.21
N GLU A 162 15.20 12.03 13.25
CA GLU A 162 16.67 11.87 13.36
C GLU A 162 17.22 10.86 12.35
N ASP A 163 16.38 9.95 11.87
CA ASP A 163 16.75 8.87 10.95
C ASP A 163 16.64 9.26 9.44
N TYR A 164 16.22 10.49 9.11
CA TYR A 164 16.11 10.99 7.73
C TYR A 164 17.31 11.89 7.35
N ASP A 165 18.15 11.44 6.40
CA ASP A 165 19.44 12.10 6.08
C ASP A 165 19.47 12.86 4.73
N GLY A 166 18.31 13.29 4.22
CA GLY A 166 18.21 14.16 3.03
C GLY A 166 18.11 13.41 1.69
#